data_AF-A0A7H4MZT9-F1
#
_entry.id   AF-A0A7H4MZT9-F1
#
_cell.length_a   1.000
_cell.length_b   1.000
_cell.length_c   1.000
_cell.angle_alpha   90.00
_cell.angle_beta   90.00
_cell.angle_gamma   90.00
#
_symmetry.space_group_name_H-M   'P 1'
#
loop_
_entity.id
_entity.type
_entity.pdbx_description
1 polymer ?
#
loop_
_entity_poly.entity_id
_entity_poly.type
_entity_poly.pdbx_seq_one_letter_code
_entity_poly.pdbx_strand_id
1 'polypeptide(L)'
;MVLFNLNVTFIKQSDSKIIFNRIYWNHKGDDVTEEQRFDQRIAQETAIEPQDWMPEAYRKTLIRQIGQHAHSEIVGMLPEGNWITRRADP
;
A
#
# COMPACT_ATOMS: atom_id res chain seq x y z
N MET A 1 -53.64 15.61 47.85
CA MET A 1 -52.19 15.94 47.74
C MET A 1 -51.53 14.78 47.01
N VAL A 2 -50.95 15.08 45.84
CA VAL A 2 -50.49 14.19 44.75
C VAL A 2 -49.19 13.48 45.18
N LEU A 3 -48.88 12.21 44.81
CA LEU A 3 -48.03 11.80 43.67
C LEU A 3 -47.75 10.27 43.72
N PHE A 4 -48.09 9.49 42.67
CA PHE A 4 -47.19 8.83 41.66
C PHE A 4 -46.22 7.77 42.25
N ASN A 5 -46.16 6.50 41.80
CA ASN A 5 -45.96 6.02 40.43
C ASN A 5 -46.46 4.56 40.25
N LEU A 6 -47.22 4.31 39.16
CA LEU A 6 -47.50 2.97 38.62
C LEU A 6 -46.29 2.43 37.83
N ASN A 7 -46.00 1.13 37.95
CA ASN A 7 -46.19 0.14 36.86
C ASN A 7 -45.34 -1.12 37.09
N VAL A 8 -46.01 -2.22 37.44
CA VAL A 8 -45.56 -3.56 37.09
C VAL A 8 -45.89 -3.76 35.61
N THR A 9 -44.88 -3.93 34.76
CA THR A 9 -45.12 -4.32 33.36
C THR A 9 -44.21 -5.48 32.94
N PHE A 10 -44.82 -6.67 32.99
CA PHE A 10 -44.83 -7.67 31.92
C PHE A 10 -43.50 -7.99 31.20
N ILE A 11 -42.92 -9.11 31.60
CA ILE A 11 -42.04 -9.94 30.77
C ILE A 11 -42.86 -10.42 29.56
N LYS A 12 -42.59 -9.91 28.35
CA LYS A 12 -42.71 -10.67 27.08
C LYS A 12 -41.96 -9.96 25.94
N GLN A 13 -41.28 -10.80 25.17
CA GLN A 13 -41.00 -10.65 23.72
C GLN A 13 -39.64 -10.06 23.30
N SER A 14 -38.72 -11.00 23.02
CA SER A 14 -37.86 -11.01 21.83
C SER A 14 -36.56 -10.18 21.84
N ASP A 15 -35.68 -10.41 22.81
CA ASP A 15 -34.27 -9.98 22.76
C ASP A 15 -33.37 -10.85 21.87
N SER A 16 -33.93 -11.48 20.83
CA SER A 16 -33.13 -12.13 19.79
C SER A 16 -32.33 -11.13 18.95
N LYS A 17 -32.70 -9.83 18.93
CA LYS A 17 -32.00 -8.80 18.15
C LYS A 17 -30.75 -8.22 18.84
N ILE A 18 -30.70 -8.21 20.17
CA ILE A 18 -29.56 -7.68 20.94
C ILE A 18 -28.37 -8.65 20.88
N ILE A 19 -28.65 -9.96 20.89
CA ILE A 19 -27.63 -11.00 20.78
C ILE A 19 -27.15 -11.16 19.31
N PHE A 20 -28.05 -11.00 18.33
CA PHE A 20 -27.68 -11.03 16.91
C PHE A 20 -26.64 -9.96 16.59
N ASN A 21 -26.89 -8.70 16.95
CA ASN A 21 -25.96 -7.61 16.62
C ASN A 21 -24.56 -7.83 17.22
N ARG A 22 -24.44 -8.39 18.43
CA ARG A 22 -23.13 -8.61 19.06
C ARG A 22 -22.26 -9.67 18.38
N ILE A 23 -22.86 -10.64 17.69
CA ILE A 23 -22.14 -11.72 17.00
C ILE A 23 -21.72 -11.29 15.58
N TYR A 24 -22.48 -10.43 14.90
CA TYR A 24 -22.18 -9.99 13.52
C TYR A 24 -21.28 -8.75 13.40
N TRP A 25 -20.88 -8.09 14.50
CA TRP A 25 -20.00 -6.92 14.47
C TRP A 25 -18.51 -7.20 14.74
N ASN A 26 -18.04 -8.45 14.64
CA ASN A 26 -16.64 -8.82 14.94
C ASN A 26 -15.84 -9.41 13.78
N HIS A 27 -16.35 -9.37 12.54
CA HIS A 27 -15.61 -9.78 11.34
C HIS A 27 -15.72 -8.72 10.23
N LYS A 28 -15.42 -7.44 10.55
CA LYS A 28 -14.80 -6.60 9.51
C LYS A 28 -13.36 -7.07 9.43
N GLY A 29 -13.10 -7.97 8.48
CA GLY A 29 -11.81 -8.61 8.29
C GLY A 29 -10.68 -7.60 8.36
N ASP A 30 -9.61 -7.99 9.05
CA ASP A 30 -8.31 -7.34 9.02
C ASP A 30 -7.67 -7.52 7.62
N ASP A 31 -8.39 -7.12 6.58
CA ASP A 31 -7.94 -7.20 5.19
C ASP A 31 -6.92 -6.10 4.97
N VAL A 32 -5.65 -6.41 5.25
CA VAL A 32 -4.50 -5.55 4.96
C VAL A 32 -4.54 -5.19 3.46
N THR A 33 -4.59 -3.90 3.16
CA THR A 33 -4.63 -3.42 1.78
C THR A 33 -3.32 -3.76 1.05
N GLU A 34 -3.36 -3.88 -0.27
CA GLU A 34 -2.13 -4.12 -1.05
C GLU A 34 -1.07 -3.02 -0.85
N GLU A 35 -1.51 -1.78 -0.61
CA GLU A 35 -0.64 -0.65 -0.26
C GLU A 35 0.08 -0.88 1.08
N GLN A 36 -0.65 -1.32 2.12
CA GLN A 36 -0.05 -1.66 3.40
C GLN A 36 0.90 -2.86 3.29
N ARG A 37 0.61 -3.85 2.44
CA ARG A 37 1.52 -4.98 2.17
C ARG A 37 2.81 -4.51 1.49
N PHE A 38 2.70 -3.58 0.54
CA PHE A 38 3.84 -2.97 -0.11
C PHE A 38 4.70 -2.19 0.90
N ASP A 39 4.09 -1.34 1.73
CA ASP A 39 4.81 -0.57 2.75
C ASP A 39 5.53 -1.48 3.76
N GLN A 40 4.90 -2.59 4.15
CA GLN A 40 5.52 -3.59 5.02
C GLN A 40 6.74 -4.26 4.35
N ARG A 41 6.66 -4.61 3.06
CA ARG A 41 7.81 -5.16 2.32
C ARG A 41 8.97 -4.16 2.24
N ILE A 42 8.67 -2.89 1.98
CA ILE A 42 9.68 -1.82 1.96
C ILE A 42 10.31 -1.66 3.34
N ALA A 43 9.52 -1.65 4.41
CA ALA A 43 10.02 -1.54 5.78
C ALA A 43 10.89 -2.74 6.21
N GLN A 44 10.67 -3.91 5.59
CA GLN A 44 11.47 -5.11 5.79
C GLN A 44 12.66 -5.21 4.82
N GLU A 45 12.93 -4.18 4.02
CA GLU A 45 13.98 -4.16 2.99
C GLU A 45 13.87 -5.36 2.02
N THR A 46 12.66 -5.86 1.81
CA THR A 46 12.41 -6.98 0.90
C THR A 46 12.45 -6.47 -0.54
N ALA A 47 13.23 -7.16 -1.39
CA ALA A 47 13.29 -6.85 -2.81
C ALA A 47 11.90 -6.97 -3.45
N ILE A 48 11.55 -6.01 -4.30
CA ILE A 48 10.30 -6.01 -5.05
C ILE A 48 10.58 -6.55 -6.45
N GLU A 49 9.93 -7.66 -6.80
CA GLU A 49 10.12 -8.31 -8.08
C GLU A 49 9.16 -7.75 -9.15
N PRO A 50 9.44 -7.89 -10.46
CA PRO A 50 8.62 -7.31 -11.53
C PRO A 50 7.15 -7.75 -11.52
N GLN A 51 6.89 -9.00 -11.09
CA GLN A 51 5.56 -9.59 -10.96
C GLN A 51 4.79 -9.13 -9.72
N ASP A 52 5.45 -8.52 -8.75
CA ASP A 52 4.79 -8.09 -7.53
C ASP A 52 3.87 -6.89 -7.78
N TRP A 53 2.79 -6.84 -6.99
CA TRP A 53 1.98 -5.63 -6.92
C TRP A 53 2.80 -4.48 -6.33
N MET A 54 2.72 -3.31 -6.96
CA MET A 54 3.34 -2.07 -6.49
C MET A 54 2.48 -0.88 -6.92
N PRO A 55 2.52 0.25 -6.20
CA PRO A 55 1.82 1.46 -6.59
C PRO A 55 2.22 1.94 -7.99
N GLU A 56 1.25 2.38 -8.80
CA GLU A 56 1.50 2.80 -10.19
C GLU A 56 2.47 3.99 -10.28
N ALA A 57 2.39 4.92 -9.32
CA ALA A 57 3.32 6.05 -9.23
C ALA A 57 4.77 5.60 -8.97
N TYR A 58 4.95 4.54 -8.16
CA TYR A 58 6.24 3.94 -7.88
C TYR A 58 6.82 3.30 -9.14
N ARG A 59 6.03 2.47 -9.84
CA ARG A 59 6.43 1.82 -11.10
C ARG A 59 6.86 2.84 -12.16
N LYS A 60 6.06 3.90 -12.38
CA LYS A 60 6.39 4.96 -13.35
C LYS A 60 7.70 5.67 -13.02
N THR A 61 7.93 5.92 -11.74
CA THR A 61 9.15 6.59 -11.28
C THR A 61 10.39 5.73 -11.52
N LEU A 62 10.32 4.43 -11.21
CA LEU A 62 11.42 3.50 -11.48
C LEU A 62 11.72 3.37 -12.98
N ILE A 63 10.69 3.26 -13.83
CA ILE A 63 10.88 3.21 -15.28
C ILE A 63 11.64 4.45 -15.77
N ARG A 64 11.26 5.63 -15.27
CA ARG A 64 11.95 6.88 -15.60
C ARG A 64 13.40 6.85 -15.13
N GLN A 65 13.67 6.44 -13.90
CA GLN A 65 15.03 6.42 -13.35
C GLN A 65 15.93 5.44 -14.09
N ILE A 66 15.47 4.21 -14.30
CA ILE A 66 16.22 3.18 -15.03
C ILE A 66 16.47 3.63 -16.47
N GLY A 67 15.46 4.19 -17.14
CA GLY A 67 15.60 4.72 -18.49
C GLY A 67 16.61 5.86 -18.59
N GLN A 68 16.59 6.80 -17.64
CA GLN A 68 17.57 7.89 -17.58
C GLN A 68 18.98 7.40 -17.25
N HIS A 69 19.11 6.41 -16.36
CA HIS A 69 20.39 5.79 -16.06
C HIS A 69 20.98 5.15 -17.32
N ALA A 70 20.22 4.29 -18.01
CA ALA A 70 20.64 3.66 -19.27
C ALA A 70 20.96 4.70 -20.36
N HIS A 71 20.19 5.79 -20.45
CA HIS A 71 20.49 6.88 -21.37
C HIS A 71 21.83 7.56 -21.06
N SER A 72 22.11 7.80 -19.77
CA SER A 72 23.37 8.38 -19.33
C SER A 72 24.57 7.51 -19.69
N GLU A 73 24.47 6.20 -19.56
CA GLU A 73 25.54 5.26 -19.97
C GLU A 73 25.86 5.41 -21.47
N ILE A 74 24.83 5.52 -22.31
CA ILE A 74 25.01 5.68 -23.76
C ILE A 74 25.61 7.06 -24.11
N VAL A 75 25.08 8.13 -23.52
CA VAL A 75 25.55 9.50 -23.80
C VAL A 75 26.97 9.72 -23.27
N GLY A 76 27.35 9.06 -22.17
CA GLY A 76 28.69 9.13 -21.59
C GLY A 76 29.80 8.66 -22.53
N MET A 77 29.51 7.75 -23.46
CA MET A 77 30.48 7.25 -24.44
C MET A 77 30.85 8.29 -25.52
N LEU A 78 29.99 9.28 -25.78
CA LEU A 78 30.23 10.31 -26.82
C LEU A 78 31.42 11.21 -26.52
N PRO A 79 31.55 11.83 -25.32
CA PRO A 79 32.75 12.59 -24.99
C PRO A 79 33.98 11.70 -24.91
N GLU A 80 33.88 10.46 -24.43
CA GLU A 80 35.02 9.52 -24.37
C GLU A 80 35.58 9.21 -25.77
N GLY A 81 34.73 9.05 -26.78
CA GLY A 81 35.13 8.86 -28.17
C GLY A 81 36.02 9.99 -28.72
N ASN A 82 35.81 11.22 -28.26
CA ASN A 82 36.65 12.37 -28.65
C ASN A 82 38.08 12.29 -28.07
N TRP A 83 38.29 11.64 -26.93
CA TRP A 83 39.62 11.46 -26.36
C TRP A 83 40.37 10.30 -27.01
N ILE A 84 39.67 9.25 -27.46
CA ILE A 84 40.26 8.10 -28.15
C ILE A 84 41.01 8.53 -29.42
N THR A 85 40.41 9.42 -30.23
CA THR A 85 41.03 9.89 -31.48
C THR A 85 42.15 10.90 -31.27
N ARG A 86 42.17 11.60 -30.12
CA ARG A 86 43.18 12.62 -29.80
C ARG A 86 44.38 12.08 -29.01
N ARG A 87 44.24 10.92 -28.37
CA ARG A 87 45.32 10.27 -27.59
C ARG A 87 46.20 9.36 -28.44
N ALA A 88 45.88 9.17 -29.72
CA ALA A 88 46.75 8.51 -30.67
C ALA A 88 47.91 9.45 -31.03
N ASP A 89 48.90 9.54 -30.15
CA ASP A 89 50.24 10.00 -30.49
C ASP A 89 50.92 8.95 -31.41
N PRO A 90 51.71 9.36 -32.41
CA PRO A 90 52.49 8.45 -33.26
C PRO A 90 53.64 7.75 -32.53
#